data_AF-A0A925G1M5-F1
#
_entry.id   AF-A0A925G1M5-F1
#
_cell.length_a   1.000
_cell.length_b   1.000
_cell.length_c   1.000
_cell.angle_alpha   90.00
_cell.angle_beta   90.00
_cell.angle_gamma   90.00
#
_symmetry.space_group_name_H-M   'P 1'
#
loop_
_entity.id
_entity.type
_entity.pdbx_description
1 polymer ?
#
loop_
_entity_poly.entity_id
_entity_poly.type
_entity_poly.pdbx_seq_one_letter_code
_entity_poly.pdbx_strand_id
1 'polypeptide(L)'
;MQVIKRNGKAEAVHFDKITARVMKLSYGLGLGSDDIIEIAKKVINGIYNNVTTTELDNLAAETAASYTTRHPDFAVLAARIAVSNLHKNTVKSFSETAGLLYNYIDKKTGDKAPLIADDVYEIIKVNEDRLNAAIIYERDYHFDFFGFKTLEKSYLLKVHGKIVERPQHLFMRVSLGIHKADIDAAIETYNLMSEKWFIHATPTLFNAGTPKPQMSSCFLLSMKDDSIPGIYDTLKNCALISQSAGGIGLNVHNIRATGSYIKGTNGTSNGIIPML
;
A
#
# COMPACT_ATOMS: atom_id res chain seq x y z
N MET A 1 -22.23 29.30 -1.32
CA MET A 1 -21.54 28.10 -1.81
C MET A 1 -21.95 26.89 -0.99
N GLN A 2 -22.12 25.74 -1.63
CA GLN A 2 -22.47 24.47 -1.00
C GLN A 2 -21.36 23.43 -1.19
N VAL A 3 -21.20 22.53 -0.22
CA VAL A 3 -20.36 21.34 -0.29
C VAL A 3 -21.21 20.08 -0.32
N ILE A 4 -20.75 19.05 -1.02
CA ILE A 4 -21.41 17.75 -1.07
C ILE A 4 -20.80 16.83 -0.01
N LYS A 5 -21.60 16.44 0.98
CA LYS A 5 -21.20 15.47 2.01
C LYS A 5 -21.01 14.08 1.40
N ARG A 6 -20.27 13.23 2.12
CA ARG A 6 -20.08 11.80 1.75
C ARG A 6 -21.39 11.02 1.60
N ASN A 7 -22.47 11.45 2.26
CA ASN A 7 -23.80 10.87 2.13
C ASN A 7 -24.62 11.47 0.95
N GLY A 8 -24.00 12.28 0.09
CA GLY A 8 -24.63 12.91 -1.07
C GLY A 8 -25.42 14.18 -0.77
N LYS A 9 -25.61 14.56 0.51
CA LYS A 9 -26.37 15.77 0.87
C LYS A 9 -25.54 17.03 0.69
N ALA A 10 -26.14 18.08 0.13
CA ALA A 10 -25.56 19.41 0.09
C ALA A 10 -25.66 20.10 1.45
N GLU A 11 -24.59 20.77 1.89
CA GLU A 11 -24.57 21.63 3.07
C GLU A 11 -23.92 22.98 2.72
N ALA A 12 -24.36 24.06 3.36
CA ALA A 12 -23.68 25.35 3.24
C ALA A 12 -22.24 25.26 3.75
N VAL A 13 -21.31 25.95 3.08
CA VAL A 13 -19.92 26.07 3.56
C VAL A 13 -19.93 26.86 4.87
N HIS A 14 -19.42 26.27 5.95
CA HIS A 14 -19.17 26.96 7.21
C HIS A 14 -17.67 26.98 7.48
N PHE A 15 -17.06 28.15 7.42
CA PHE A 15 -15.61 28.32 7.57
C PHE A 15 -15.10 27.87 8.94
N ASP A 16 -15.86 28.15 10.00
CA ASP A 16 -15.52 27.73 11.36
C ASP A 16 -15.41 26.21 11.49
N LYS A 17 -16.20 25.44 10.72
CA LYS A 17 -16.13 23.98 10.73
C LYS A 17 -14.82 23.45 10.12
N ILE A 18 -14.27 24.15 9.12
CA ILE A 18 -13.00 23.79 8.48
C ILE A 18 -11.86 24.05 9.45
N THR A 19 -11.80 25.25 10.02
CA THR A 19 -10.78 25.64 11.00
C THR A 19 -10.82 24.74 12.24
N ALA A 20 -12.00 24.53 12.82
CA ALA A 20 -12.17 23.67 14.00
C ALA A 20 -11.70 22.22 13.73
N ARG A 21 -11.90 21.72 12.50
CA ARG A 21 -11.43 20.39 12.13
C ARG A 21 -9.91 20.30 12.05
N VAL A 22 -9.25 21.26 11.40
CA VAL A 22 -7.78 21.29 11.30
C VAL A 22 -7.18 21.44 12.71
N MET A 23 -7.76 22.32 13.53
CA MET A 23 -7.35 22.52 14.93
C MET A 23 -7.53 21.26 15.79
N LYS A 24 -8.59 20.49 15.59
CA LYS A 24 -8.77 19.20 16.29
C LYS A 24 -7.65 18.21 15.97
N LEU A 25 -7.07 18.27 14.77
CA LEU A 25 -6.02 17.35 14.31
C LEU A 25 -4.61 17.84 14.64
N SER A 26 -4.45 19.09 15.08
CA SER A 26 -3.15 19.68 15.46
C SER A 26 -2.74 19.42 16.91
N TYR A 27 -3.42 18.51 17.63
CA TYR A 27 -3.10 18.20 19.03
C TYR A 27 -1.64 17.75 19.21
N GLY A 28 -0.96 18.30 20.21
CA GLY A 28 0.43 17.97 20.51
C GLY A 28 1.44 18.34 19.42
N LEU A 29 1.05 19.15 18.43
CA LEU A 29 1.96 19.73 17.44
C LEU A 29 2.42 21.11 17.92
N GLY A 30 3.65 21.51 17.60
CA GLY A 30 4.21 22.83 17.86
C GLY A 30 3.68 23.94 16.93
N LEU A 31 2.47 23.77 16.38
CA LEU A 31 1.85 24.73 15.47
C LEU A 31 0.97 25.71 16.26
N GLY A 32 1.13 27.01 16.00
CA GLY A 32 0.32 28.05 16.61
C GLY A 32 -1.11 28.09 16.05
N SER A 33 -1.99 28.84 16.73
CA SER A 33 -3.35 29.08 16.21
C SER A 33 -3.32 29.85 14.89
N ASP A 34 -2.38 30.77 14.72
CA ASP A 34 -2.21 31.55 13.49
C ASP A 34 -1.83 30.67 12.29
N ASP A 35 -0.96 29.68 12.50
CA ASP A 35 -0.56 28.70 11.48
C ASP A 35 -1.77 27.91 10.97
N ILE A 36 -2.61 27.44 11.90
CA ILE A 36 -3.83 26.67 11.58
C ILE A 36 -4.83 27.54 10.81
N ILE A 37 -5.01 28.79 11.24
CA ILE A 37 -5.89 29.75 10.57
C ILE A 37 -5.37 30.07 9.17
N GLU A 38 -4.05 30.16 8.97
CA GLU A 38 -3.45 30.39 7.66
C GLU A 38 -3.76 29.23 6.68
N ILE A 39 -3.60 27.98 7.13
CA ILE A 39 -3.99 26.81 6.34
C ILE A 39 -5.49 26.84 6.02
N ALA A 40 -6.34 27.09 7.01
CA ALA A 40 -7.78 27.14 6.80
C ALA A 40 -8.17 28.21 5.76
N LYS A 41 -7.59 29.41 5.83
CA LYS A 41 -7.81 30.48 4.84
C LYS A 41 -7.41 30.05 3.42
N LYS A 42 -6.26 29.39 3.25
CA LYS A 42 -5.83 28.89 1.94
C LYS A 42 -6.77 27.83 1.39
N VAL A 43 -7.23 26.90 2.23
CA VAL A 43 -8.22 25.88 1.83
C VAL A 43 -9.53 26.53 1.40
N ILE A 44 -9.99 27.55 2.14
CA ILE A 44 -11.21 28.30 1.85
C ILE A 44 -11.15 28.96 0.47
N ASN A 45 -10.01 29.53 0.10
CA ASN A 45 -9.82 30.16 -1.21
C ASN A 45 -9.90 29.17 -2.38
N GLY A 46 -9.65 27.87 -2.14
CA GLY A 46 -9.78 26.82 -3.14
C GLY A 46 -11.18 26.20 -3.24
N ILE A 47 -12.15 26.66 -2.45
CA ILE A 47 -13.52 26.13 -2.46
C ILE A 47 -14.30 26.66 -3.66
N TYR A 48 -14.94 25.75 -4.38
CA TYR A 48 -15.92 26.05 -5.43
C TYR A 48 -17.27 25.37 -5.12
N ASN A 49 -18.33 25.81 -5.80
CA ASN A 49 -19.67 25.28 -5.54
C ASN A 49 -19.76 23.78 -5.90
N ASN A 50 -20.40 23.00 -5.04
CA ASN A 50 -20.54 21.54 -5.14
C ASN A 50 -19.24 20.72 -4.96
N VAL A 51 -18.16 21.32 -4.43
CA VAL A 51 -16.97 20.54 -4.03
C VAL A 51 -17.35 19.47 -3.00
N THR A 52 -16.79 18.26 -3.14
CA THR A 52 -17.06 17.19 -2.18
C THR A 52 -16.25 17.37 -0.90
N THR A 53 -16.80 16.90 0.24
CA THR A 53 -16.05 16.92 1.51
C THR A 53 -14.78 16.05 1.50
N THR A 54 -14.66 15.10 0.56
CA THR A 54 -13.44 14.29 0.38
C THR A 54 -12.38 15.08 -0.37
N GLU A 55 -12.74 15.82 -1.42
CA GLU A 55 -11.82 16.71 -2.14
C GLU A 55 -11.33 17.86 -1.26
N LEU A 56 -12.22 18.40 -0.42
CA LEU A 56 -11.86 19.45 0.53
C LEU A 56 -10.81 18.97 1.55
N ASP A 57 -10.98 17.75 2.08
CA ASP A 57 -10.00 17.15 3.00
C ASP A 57 -8.67 16.86 2.29
N ASN A 58 -8.70 16.47 1.00
CA ASN A 58 -7.47 16.29 0.19
C ASN A 58 -6.74 17.63 -0.03
N LEU A 59 -7.46 18.67 -0.44
CA LEU A 59 -6.91 20.02 -0.60
C LEU A 59 -6.30 20.53 0.71
N ALA A 60 -6.96 20.29 1.85
CA ALA A 60 -6.45 20.66 3.16
C ALA A 60 -5.16 19.91 3.51
N ALA A 61 -5.09 18.61 3.24
CA ALA A 61 -3.90 17.82 3.46
C ALA A 61 -2.73 18.27 2.57
N GLU A 62 -2.97 18.52 1.28
CA GLU A 62 -1.95 19.00 0.33
C GLU A 62 -1.47 20.41 0.67
N THR A 63 -2.38 21.30 1.07
CA THR A 63 -2.05 22.66 1.51
C THR A 63 -1.16 22.61 2.74
N ALA A 64 -1.53 21.82 3.76
CA ALA A 64 -0.70 21.60 4.94
C ALA A 64 0.68 21.00 4.57
N ALA A 65 0.73 20.02 3.68
CA ALA A 65 1.99 19.40 3.26
C ALA A 65 2.95 20.42 2.59
N SER A 66 2.42 21.39 1.84
CA SER A 66 3.23 22.44 1.22
C SER A 66 3.92 23.37 2.24
N TYR A 67 3.45 23.38 3.49
CA TYR A 67 4.02 24.18 4.59
C TYR A 67 5.09 23.43 5.39
N THR A 68 5.41 22.19 5.01
CA THR A 68 6.46 21.39 5.65
C THR A 68 7.81 22.11 5.66
N THR A 69 8.09 22.94 4.65
CA THR A 69 9.32 23.76 4.58
C THR A 69 9.40 24.85 5.65
N ARG A 70 8.27 25.24 6.25
CA ARG A 70 8.21 26.21 7.37
C ARG A 70 8.37 25.52 8.71
N HIS A 71 7.68 24.40 8.92
CA HIS A 71 7.78 23.61 10.15
C HIS A 71 7.45 22.13 9.87
N PRO A 72 8.22 21.17 10.39
CA PRO A 72 8.01 19.74 10.11
C PRO A 72 6.64 19.21 10.55
N ASP A 73 6.06 19.75 11.63
CA ASP A 73 4.74 19.30 12.12
C ASP A 73 3.60 19.55 11.12
N PHE A 74 3.78 20.40 10.12
CA PHE A 74 2.81 20.52 9.03
C PHE A 74 2.71 19.22 8.21
N ALA A 75 3.79 18.45 8.07
CA ALA A 75 3.75 17.14 7.42
C ALA A 75 2.93 16.13 8.24
N VAL A 76 3.03 16.19 9.57
CA VAL A 76 2.23 15.36 10.48
C VAL A 76 0.76 15.78 10.42
N LEU A 77 0.46 17.08 10.50
CA LEU A 77 -0.89 17.61 10.36
C LEU A 77 -1.53 17.20 9.02
N ALA A 78 -0.79 17.32 7.93
CA ALA A 78 -1.23 16.90 6.60
C ALA A 78 -1.57 15.41 6.55
N ALA A 79 -0.72 14.55 7.12
CA ALA A 79 -1.03 13.12 7.26
C ALA A 79 -2.28 12.88 8.10
N ARG A 80 -2.42 13.53 9.26
CA ARG A 80 -3.60 13.37 10.13
C ARG A 80 -4.90 13.75 9.43
N ILE A 81 -4.88 14.80 8.60
CA ILE A 81 -6.03 15.18 7.75
C ILE A 81 -6.33 14.07 6.74
N ALA A 82 -5.32 13.58 6.03
CA ALA A 82 -5.47 12.52 5.03
C ALA A 82 -5.95 11.19 5.64
N VAL A 83 -5.40 10.79 6.79
CA VAL A 83 -5.83 9.61 7.56
C VAL A 83 -7.27 9.77 8.06
N SER A 84 -7.62 10.94 8.60
CA SER A 84 -8.99 11.24 9.00
C SER A 84 -9.97 11.13 7.81
N ASN A 85 -9.54 11.57 6.63
CA ASN A 85 -10.31 11.40 5.40
C ASN A 85 -10.48 9.92 5.04
N LEU A 86 -9.40 9.13 5.07
CA LEU A 86 -9.43 7.69 4.81
C LEU A 86 -10.35 6.95 5.78
N HIS A 87 -10.25 7.22 7.08
CA HIS A 87 -11.10 6.59 8.10
C HIS A 87 -12.60 6.88 7.88
N LYS A 88 -12.96 8.05 7.35
CA LYS A 88 -14.35 8.38 7.01
C LYS A 88 -14.85 7.73 5.73
N ASN A 89 -13.95 7.24 4.87
CA ASN A 89 -14.28 6.58 3.60
C ASN A 89 -14.08 5.07 3.65
N THR A 90 -13.67 4.51 4.79
CA THR A 90 -13.40 3.07 4.98
C THR A 90 -14.16 2.53 6.19
N VAL A 91 -14.51 1.25 6.12
CA VAL A 91 -15.11 0.52 7.24
C VAL A 91 -14.11 0.43 8.40
N LYS A 92 -14.59 0.51 9.63
CA LYS A 92 -13.73 0.42 10.82
C LYS A 92 -13.33 -1.02 11.10
N SER A 93 -14.25 -1.98 11.06
CA SER A 93 -13.97 -3.38 11.39
C SER A 93 -12.98 -4.02 10.40
N PHE A 94 -11.94 -4.68 10.93
CA PHE A 94 -10.94 -5.36 10.10
C PHE A 94 -11.53 -6.59 9.42
N SER A 95 -12.23 -7.43 10.18
CA SER A 95 -12.94 -8.61 9.66
C SER A 95 -13.98 -8.30 8.58
N GLU A 96 -14.70 -7.18 8.70
CA GLU A 96 -15.67 -6.74 7.68
C GLU A 96 -14.95 -6.31 6.40
N THR A 97 -13.86 -5.53 6.52
CA THR A 97 -12.99 -5.20 5.40
C THR A 97 -12.41 -6.46 4.75
N ALA A 98 -11.98 -7.45 5.53
CA ALA A 98 -11.52 -8.73 5.01
C ALA A 98 -12.61 -9.48 4.25
N GLY A 99 -13.86 -9.43 4.73
CA GLY A 99 -15.02 -9.95 4.01
C GLY A 99 -15.28 -9.27 2.66
N LEU A 100 -15.11 -7.94 2.58
CA LEU A 100 -15.21 -7.21 1.32
C LEU A 100 -14.12 -7.61 0.32
N LEU A 101 -12.90 -7.82 0.80
CA LEU A 101 -11.75 -8.23 0.00
C LEU A 101 -11.86 -9.69 -0.47
N TYR A 102 -12.36 -10.57 0.38
CA TYR A 102 -12.55 -11.98 0.08
C TYR A 102 -13.69 -12.23 -0.92
N ASN A 103 -14.78 -11.49 -0.78
CA ASN A 103 -15.95 -11.61 -1.66
C ASN A 103 -15.86 -10.69 -2.90
N TYR A 104 -14.67 -10.20 -3.24
CA TYR A 104 -14.48 -9.36 -4.41
C TYR A 104 -14.85 -10.11 -5.70
N ILE A 105 -15.64 -9.46 -6.54
CA ILE A 105 -16.04 -9.94 -7.87
C ILE A 105 -15.47 -8.97 -8.91
N ASP A 106 -14.80 -9.51 -9.92
CA ASP A 106 -14.29 -8.68 -11.00
C ASP A 106 -15.45 -8.11 -11.83
N LYS A 107 -15.49 -6.78 -12.02
CA LYS A 107 -16.58 -6.12 -12.74
C LYS A 107 -16.62 -6.43 -14.24
N LYS A 108 -15.50 -6.85 -14.83
CA LYS A 108 -15.40 -7.10 -16.27
C LYS A 108 -15.74 -8.54 -16.59
N THR A 109 -15.28 -9.50 -15.79
CA THR A 109 -15.51 -10.93 -16.04
C THR A 109 -16.73 -11.47 -15.29
N GLY A 110 -17.10 -10.86 -14.17
CA GLY A 110 -18.17 -11.36 -13.29
C GLY A 110 -17.73 -12.51 -12.38
N ASP A 111 -16.45 -12.91 -12.43
CA ASP A 111 -15.92 -14.01 -11.64
C ASP A 111 -15.48 -13.56 -10.25
N LYS A 112 -15.51 -14.49 -9.29
CA LYS A 112 -14.93 -14.28 -7.96
C LYS A 112 -13.40 -14.14 -8.10
N ALA A 113 -12.86 -13.03 -7.63
CA ALA A 113 -11.44 -12.71 -7.70
C ALA A 113 -10.94 -12.31 -6.30
N PRO A 114 -10.94 -13.25 -5.32
CA PRO A 114 -10.66 -12.91 -3.93
C PRO A 114 -9.28 -12.24 -3.79
N LEU A 115 -9.21 -11.18 -2.96
CA LEU A 115 -7.95 -10.48 -2.68
C LEU A 115 -7.26 -10.98 -1.40
N ILE A 116 -7.95 -11.83 -0.63
CA ILE A 116 -7.44 -12.54 0.56
C ILE A 116 -7.56 -14.04 0.30
N ALA A 117 -6.56 -14.81 0.75
CA ALA A 117 -6.57 -16.27 0.64
C ALA A 117 -7.67 -16.92 1.51
N ASP A 118 -8.20 -18.06 1.08
CA ASP A 118 -9.27 -18.78 1.79
C ASP A 118 -8.87 -19.12 3.24
N ASP A 119 -7.67 -19.67 3.42
CA ASP A 119 -7.14 -20.08 4.73
C ASP A 119 -7.00 -18.90 5.70
N VAL A 120 -6.53 -17.74 5.22
CA VAL A 120 -6.41 -16.53 6.04
C VAL A 120 -7.78 -15.95 6.38
N TYR A 121 -8.73 -15.96 5.43
CA TYR A 121 -10.07 -15.48 5.69
C TYR A 121 -10.81 -16.33 6.75
N GLU A 122 -10.65 -17.65 6.70
CA GLU A 122 -11.18 -18.56 7.72
C GLU A 122 -10.60 -18.25 9.11
N ILE A 123 -9.28 -18.07 9.21
CA ILE A 123 -8.62 -17.69 10.47
C ILE A 123 -9.16 -16.36 11.01
N ILE A 124 -9.33 -15.36 10.13
CA ILE A 124 -9.92 -14.07 10.50
C ILE A 124 -11.32 -14.25 11.05
N LYS A 125 -12.14 -15.10 10.42
CA LYS A 125 -13.51 -15.33 10.84
C LYS A 125 -13.64 -16.06 12.17
N VAL A 126 -12.79 -17.06 12.41
CA VAL A 126 -12.76 -17.78 13.69
C VAL A 126 -12.33 -16.86 14.85
N ASN A 127 -11.44 -15.89 14.58
CA ASN A 127 -10.83 -15.04 15.61
C ASN A 127 -11.30 -13.57 15.53
N GLU A 128 -12.47 -13.32 14.94
CA GLU A 128 -12.96 -11.98 14.56
C GLU A 128 -12.90 -10.97 15.71
N ASP A 129 -13.47 -11.33 16.86
CA ASP A 129 -13.54 -10.45 18.04
C ASP A 129 -12.14 -10.07 18.55
N ARG A 130 -11.27 -11.07 18.67
CA ARG A 130 -9.91 -10.90 19.21
C ARG A 130 -9.06 -10.02 18.29
N LEU A 131 -9.11 -10.27 16.98
CA LEU A 131 -8.35 -9.52 15.99
C LEU A 131 -8.84 -8.09 15.84
N ASN A 132 -10.16 -7.87 15.80
CA ASN A 132 -10.74 -6.53 15.74
C ASN A 132 -10.40 -5.71 16.99
N ALA A 133 -10.40 -6.33 18.18
CA ALA A 133 -10.08 -5.67 19.44
C ALA A 133 -8.59 -5.33 19.58
N ALA A 134 -7.70 -6.13 18.98
CA ALA A 134 -6.26 -5.90 19.04
C ALA A 134 -5.80 -4.67 18.22
N ILE A 135 -6.59 -4.21 17.25
CA ILE A 135 -6.20 -3.14 16.35
C ILE A 135 -6.38 -1.75 17.00
N ILE A 136 -5.31 -0.96 16.98
CA ILE A 136 -5.26 0.41 17.49
C ILE A 136 -5.22 1.40 16.32
N TYR A 137 -6.37 1.97 15.96
CA TYR A 137 -6.50 2.88 14.81
C TYR A 137 -5.81 4.23 15.00
N GLU A 138 -5.56 4.64 16.25
CA GLU A 138 -4.82 5.85 16.59
C GLU A 138 -3.40 5.82 16.02
N ARG A 139 -2.80 4.62 15.85
CA ARG A 139 -1.47 4.45 15.25
C ARG A 139 -1.41 4.89 13.78
N ASP A 140 -2.54 4.98 13.05
CA ASP A 140 -2.55 5.56 11.69
C ASP A 140 -2.19 7.05 11.70
N TYR A 141 -2.44 7.78 12.79
CA TYR A 141 -2.13 9.21 12.90
C TYR A 141 -0.65 9.49 13.20
N HIS A 142 0.17 8.45 13.32
CA HIS A 142 1.61 8.56 13.53
C HIS A 142 2.41 8.65 12.22
N PHE A 143 1.79 8.46 11.05
CA PHE A 143 2.46 8.66 9.77
C PHE A 143 2.70 10.14 9.47
N ASP A 144 3.75 10.43 8.71
CA ASP A 144 3.90 11.70 8.02
C ASP A 144 3.16 11.65 6.67
N PHE A 145 2.98 12.80 6.03
CA PHE A 145 2.19 12.90 4.80
C PHE A 145 2.74 12.01 3.67
N PHE A 146 4.05 12.01 3.45
CA PHE A 146 4.66 11.25 2.35
C PHE A 146 4.65 9.74 2.60
N GLY A 147 4.89 9.30 3.84
CA GLY A 147 4.74 7.91 4.23
C GLY A 147 3.31 7.42 4.03
N PHE A 148 2.32 8.20 4.46
CA PHE A 148 0.91 7.86 4.25
C PHE A 148 0.53 7.82 2.77
N LYS A 149 0.95 8.81 1.97
CA LYS A 149 0.66 8.83 0.52
C LYS A 149 1.31 7.68 -0.24
N THR A 150 2.48 7.21 0.20
CA THR A 150 3.11 6.00 -0.33
C THR A 150 2.23 4.78 -0.09
N LEU A 151 1.71 4.61 1.13
CA LEU A 151 0.79 3.53 1.48
C LEU A 151 -0.51 3.60 0.67
N GLU A 152 -1.13 4.78 0.63
CA GLU A 152 -2.38 5.04 -0.10
C GLU A 152 -2.27 4.74 -1.60
N LYS A 153 -1.13 5.10 -2.20
CA LYS A 153 -0.90 4.90 -3.63
C LYS A 153 -0.82 3.42 -4.00
N SER A 154 0.01 2.66 -3.28
CA SER A 154 0.45 1.34 -3.75
C SER A 154 0.10 0.17 -2.82
N TYR A 155 -0.01 0.37 -1.51
CA TYR A 155 -0.01 -0.74 -0.53
C TYR A 155 -1.40 -1.11 -0.03
N LEU A 156 -2.29 -0.14 0.15
CA LEU A 156 -3.63 -0.40 0.67
C LEU A 156 -4.50 -1.03 -0.41
N LEU A 157 -5.09 -2.19 -0.11
CA LEU A 157 -5.94 -2.91 -1.05
C LEU A 157 -7.20 -2.09 -1.43
N LYS A 158 -7.57 -2.23 -2.71
CA LYS A 158 -8.66 -1.46 -3.34
C LYS A 158 -9.72 -2.42 -3.88
N VAL A 159 -10.98 -2.04 -3.68
CA VAL A 159 -12.15 -2.67 -4.31
C VAL A 159 -12.74 -1.68 -5.30
N HIS A 160 -12.82 -2.08 -6.57
CA HIS A 160 -13.32 -1.24 -7.66
C HIS A 160 -12.64 0.14 -7.73
N GLY A 161 -11.32 0.17 -7.52
CA GLY A 161 -10.51 1.39 -7.53
C GLY A 161 -10.60 2.25 -6.27
N LYS A 162 -11.44 1.88 -5.29
CA LYS A 162 -11.55 2.58 -4.00
C LYS A 162 -10.79 1.83 -2.92
N ILE A 163 -10.00 2.55 -2.12
CA ILE A 163 -9.29 1.97 -0.98
C ILE A 163 -10.31 1.53 0.06
N VAL A 164 -10.20 0.28 0.50
CA VAL A 164 -11.01 -0.30 1.57
C VAL A 164 -10.17 -0.62 2.81
N GLU A 165 -8.88 -0.85 2.61
CA GLU A 165 -7.94 -1.20 3.67
C GLU A 165 -7.35 0.04 4.35
N ARG A 166 -7.31 0.05 5.68
CA ARG A 166 -6.53 1.03 6.48
C ARG A 166 -5.10 0.53 6.70
N PRO A 167 -4.12 1.39 7.02
CA PRO A 167 -2.77 0.91 7.32
C PRO A 167 -2.73 -0.13 8.45
N GLN A 168 -3.55 0.01 9.49
CA GLN A 168 -3.67 -1.04 10.51
C GLN A 168 -4.22 -2.37 9.98
N HIS A 169 -5.16 -2.32 9.03
CA HIS A 169 -5.70 -3.53 8.38
C HIS A 169 -4.62 -4.22 7.54
N LEU A 170 -3.80 -3.45 6.80
CA LEU A 170 -2.62 -3.94 6.08
C LEU A 170 -1.67 -4.67 7.02
N PHE A 171 -1.30 -4.08 8.16
CA PHE A 171 -0.38 -4.70 9.11
C PHE A 171 -0.95 -5.97 9.75
N MET A 172 -2.24 -5.97 10.10
CA MET A 172 -2.88 -7.19 10.64
C MET A 172 -2.97 -8.29 9.58
N ARG A 173 -3.32 -7.96 8.33
CA ARG A 173 -3.33 -8.91 7.20
C ARG A 173 -1.94 -9.51 6.97
N VAL A 174 -0.89 -8.68 6.99
CA VAL A 174 0.49 -9.16 6.82
C VAL A 174 0.88 -10.09 7.96
N SER A 175 0.57 -9.72 9.20
CA SER A 175 0.89 -10.53 10.38
C SER A 175 0.20 -11.90 10.34
N LEU A 176 -1.08 -11.94 9.99
CA LEU A 176 -1.84 -13.18 9.79
C LEU A 176 -1.36 -13.97 8.57
N GLY A 177 -0.93 -13.28 7.50
CA GLY A 177 -0.35 -13.91 6.33
C GLY A 177 0.93 -14.68 6.65
N ILE A 178 1.70 -14.22 7.64
CA ILE A 178 2.95 -14.84 8.10
C ILE A 178 2.68 -15.94 9.14
N HIS A 179 1.92 -15.63 10.19
CA HIS A 179 1.76 -16.49 11.37
C HIS A 179 0.54 -17.41 11.33
N LYS A 180 -0.40 -17.16 10.41
CA LYS A 180 -1.60 -17.96 10.19
C LYS A 180 -2.37 -18.18 11.49
N ALA A 181 -2.51 -19.44 11.93
CA ALA A 181 -3.32 -19.81 13.09
C ALA A 181 -2.67 -19.43 14.44
N ASP A 182 -1.39 -19.05 14.46
CA ASP A 182 -0.74 -18.52 15.66
C ASP A 182 -1.13 -17.04 15.86
N ILE A 183 -2.28 -16.84 16.52
CA ILE A 183 -2.84 -15.50 16.76
C ILE A 183 -2.00 -14.68 17.74
N ASP A 184 -1.28 -15.34 18.66
CA ASP A 184 -0.44 -14.65 19.63
C ASP A 184 0.76 -14.01 18.92
N ALA A 185 1.46 -14.79 18.08
CA ALA A 185 2.56 -14.28 17.26
C ALA A 185 2.10 -13.25 16.21
N ALA A 186 0.89 -13.44 15.63
CA ALA A 186 0.30 -12.48 14.71
C ALA A 186 0.06 -11.11 15.39
N ILE A 187 -0.50 -11.10 16.60
CA ILE A 187 -0.75 -9.87 17.36
C ILE A 187 0.56 -9.21 17.80
N GLU A 188 1.56 -10.00 18.23
CA GLU A 188 2.90 -9.50 18.55
C GLU A 188 3.52 -8.78 17.34
N THR A 189 3.53 -9.45 16.17
CA THR A 189 4.08 -8.89 14.93
C THR A 189 3.31 -7.66 14.46
N TYR A 190 1.98 -7.65 14.59
CA TYR A 190 1.15 -6.48 14.32
C TYR A 190 1.55 -5.30 15.20
N ASN A 191 1.74 -5.52 16.50
CA ASN A 191 2.16 -4.46 17.42
C ASN A 191 3.52 -3.90 17.04
N LEU A 192 4.51 -4.77 16.79
CA LEU A 192 5.85 -4.35 16.42
C LEU A 192 5.89 -3.53 15.12
N MET A 193 5.14 -3.94 14.09
CA MET A 193 5.04 -3.17 12.84
C MET A 193 4.26 -1.86 13.00
N SER A 194 3.11 -1.89 13.67
CA SER A 194 2.24 -0.71 13.81
C SER A 194 2.83 0.36 14.74
N GLU A 195 3.71 -0.04 15.66
CA GLU A 195 4.55 0.86 16.47
C GLU A 195 5.85 1.28 15.76
N LYS A 196 6.09 0.76 14.56
CA LYS A 196 7.24 1.08 13.68
C LYS A 196 8.60 0.63 14.21
N TRP A 197 8.65 -0.44 15.00
CA TRP A 197 9.93 -1.05 15.41
C TRP A 197 10.66 -1.69 14.24
N PHE A 198 9.91 -2.26 13.30
CA PHE A 198 10.41 -2.75 12.03
C PHE A 198 9.31 -2.71 10.97
N ILE A 199 9.67 -2.99 9.72
CA ILE A 199 8.71 -3.19 8.63
C ILE A 199 9.19 -4.33 7.72
N HIS A 200 8.27 -5.17 7.25
CA HIS A 200 8.60 -6.16 6.23
C HIS A 200 8.83 -5.52 4.86
N ALA A 201 9.56 -6.21 3.99
CA ALA A 201 9.83 -5.74 2.64
C ALA A 201 8.54 -5.62 1.80
N THR A 202 8.57 -4.76 0.79
CA THR A 202 7.47 -4.52 -0.15
C THR A 202 6.75 -5.77 -0.66
N PRO A 203 7.41 -6.84 -1.15
CA PRO A 203 6.70 -8.05 -1.59
C PRO A 203 5.87 -8.70 -0.49
N THR A 204 6.35 -8.70 0.75
CA THR A 204 5.61 -9.22 1.90
C THR A 204 4.40 -8.34 2.20
N LEU A 205 4.55 -7.00 2.21
CA LEU A 205 3.43 -6.08 2.47
C LEU A 205 2.31 -6.20 1.43
N PHE A 206 2.67 -6.40 0.15
CA PHE A 206 1.69 -6.60 -0.92
C PHE A 206 1.00 -7.96 -0.83
N ASN A 207 1.77 -9.03 -0.62
CA ASN A 207 1.29 -10.38 -0.93
C ASN A 207 1.02 -11.25 0.30
N ALA A 208 1.44 -10.86 1.49
CA ALA A 208 1.09 -11.63 2.69
C ALA A 208 -0.44 -11.66 2.89
N GLY A 209 -0.96 -12.87 3.04
CA GLY A 209 -2.39 -13.14 3.20
C GLY A 209 -3.22 -13.09 1.92
N THR A 210 -2.61 -12.94 0.75
CA THR A 210 -3.31 -12.99 -0.55
C THR A 210 -3.26 -14.40 -1.16
N PRO A 211 -4.11 -14.73 -2.16
CA PRO A 211 -4.19 -16.11 -2.71
C PRO A 211 -2.90 -16.66 -3.34
N LYS A 212 -1.99 -15.78 -3.80
CA LYS A 212 -0.70 -16.17 -4.37
C LYS A 212 0.41 -15.37 -3.68
N PRO A 213 0.83 -15.78 -2.46
CA PRO A 213 1.65 -14.94 -1.59
C PRO A 213 3.13 -14.98 -2.00
N GLN A 214 3.52 -14.23 -3.04
CA GLN A 214 4.93 -14.03 -3.38
C GLN A 214 5.58 -13.02 -2.44
N MET A 215 6.05 -13.49 -1.29
CA MET A 215 6.57 -12.62 -0.21
C MET A 215 8.06 -12.28 -0.36
N SER A 216 8.74 -12.91 -1.32
CA SER A 216 10.15 -12.65 -1.67
C SER A 216 10.24 -12.29 -3.15
N SER A 217 11.04 -11.26 -3.47
CA SER A 217 11.14 -10.74 -4.84
C SER A 217 12.57 -10.64 -5.36
N CYS A 218 13.60 -11.13 -4.65
CA CYS A 218 14.98 -11.08 -5.12
C CYS A 218 15.50 -12.49 -5.36
N PHE A 219 15.93 -12.77 -6.59
CA PHE A 219 16.39 -14.10 -7.01
C PHE A 219 17.77 -14.02 -7.63
N LEU A 220 18.57 -15.05 -7.38
CA LEU A 220 19.87 -15.25 -8.02
C LEU A 220 19.78 -16.50 -8.89
N LEU A 221 20.10 -16.35 -10.17
CA LEU A 221 20.13 -17.44 -11.13
C LEU A 221 21.54 -17.57 -11.70
N SER A 222 21.94 -18.81 -11.95
CA SER A 222 23.09 -19.13 -12.79
C SER A 222 22.56 -19.72 -14.08
N MET A 223 23.14 -19.29 -15.19
CA MET A 223 22.87 -19.88 -16.49
C MET A 223 23.09 -21.39 -16.46
N LYS A 224 22.09 -22.17 -16.88
CA LYS A 224 22.09 -23.63 -16.71
C LYS A 224 23.26 -24.34 -17.40
N ASP A 225 23.55 -23.92 -18.62
CA ASP A 225 24.56 -24.55 -19.47
C ASP A 225 24.96 -23.61 -20.63
N ASP A 226 26.15 -23.81 -21.18
CA ASP A 226 26.64 -23.11 -22.37
C ASP A 226 26.06 -23.72 -23.66
N SER A 227 24.74 -23.71 -23.75
CA SER A 227 23.98 -24.27 -24.87
C SER A 227 22.68 -23.50 -25.11
N ILE A 228 22.14 -23.58 -26.33
CA ILE A 228 20.85 -22.93 -26.66
C ILE A 228 19.72 -23.43 -25.75
N PRO A 229 19.55 -24.74 -25.49
CA PRO A 229 18.55 -25.19 -24.52
C PRO A 229 18.78 -24.62 -23.12
N GLY A 230 20.03 -24.59 -22.63
CA GLY A 230 20.38 -24.00 -21.33
C GLY A 230 20.02 -22.51 -21.24
N ILE A 231 20.30 -21.74 -22.29
CA ILE A 231 19.98 -20.32 -22.41
C ILE A 231 18.46 -20.10 -22.39
N TYR A 232 17.70 -20.80 -23.23
CA TYR A 232 16.25 -20.61 -23.33
C TYR A 232 15.49 -21.11 -22.09
N ASP A 233 15.97 -22.16 -21.44
CA ASP A 233 15.45 -22.59 -20.15
C ASP A 233 15.67 -21.54 -19.05
N THR A 234 16.87 -20.94 -19.03
CA THR A 234 17.18 -19.86 -18.09
C THR A 234 16.32 -18.64 -18.36
N LEU A 235 16.13 -18.27 -19.64
CA LEU A 235 15.22 -17.20 -20.05
C LEU A 235 13.77 -17.45 -19.61
N LYS A 236 13.27 -18.68 -19.78
CA LYS A 236 11.94 -19.08 -19.30
C LYS A 236 11.82 -18.89 -17.78
N ASN A 237 12.83 -19.31 -17.02
CA ASN A 237 12.84 -19.12 -15.57
C ASN A 237 12.84 -17.63 -15.20
N CYS A 238 13.64 -16.81 -15.89
CA CYS A 238 13.64 -15.37 -15.69
C CYS A 238 12.26 -14.75 -15.97
N ALA A 239 11.60 -15.17 -17.05
CA ALA A 239 10.26 -14.70 -17.40
C ALA A 239 9.21 -15.07 -16.33
N LEU A 240 9.24 -16.30 -15.81
CA LEU A 240 8.32 -16.76 -14.76
C LEU A 240 8.53 -16.01 -13.43
N ILE A 241 9.78 -15.74 -13.06
CA ILE A 241 10.11 -14.96 -11.86
C ILE A 241 9.67 -13.49 -12.04
N SER A 242 9.97 -12.90 -13.19
CA SER A 242 9.62 -11.52 -13.52
C SER A 242 8.09 -11.30 -13.61
N GLN A 243 7.33 -12.30 -14.08
CA GLN A 243 5.87 -12.29 -14.06
C GLN A 243 5.30 -12.03 -12.65
N SER A 244 6.01 -12.50 -11.61
CA SER A 244 5.64 -12.31 -10.21
C SER A 244 6.32 -11.09 -9.58
N ALA A 245 6.77 -10.13 -10.40
CA ALA A 245 7.52 -8.94 -10.00
C ALA A 245 8.85 -9.22 -9.26
N GLY A 246 9.48 -10.37 -9.54
CA GLY A 246 10.79 -10.71 -9.00
C GLY A 246 11.94 -10.02 -9.75
N GLY A 247 12.82 -9.35 -9.03
CA GLY A 247 14.13 -8.89 -9.50
C GLY A 247 15.14 -10.04 -9.53
N ILE A 248 16.04 -10.00 -10.51
CA ILE A 248 16.93 -11.12 -10.84
C ILE A 248 18.37 -10.64 -10.97
N GLY A 249 19.29 -11.27 -10.25
CA GLY A 249 20.71 -11.28 -10.57
C GLY A 249 21.04 -12.54 -11.36
N LEU A 250 21.54 -12.41 -12.59
CA LEU A 250 21.85 -13.54 -13.46
C LEU A 250 23.36 -13.66 -13.69
N ASN A 251 23.94 -14.78 -13.25
CA ASN A 251 25.31 -15.16 -13.57
C ASN A 251 25.38 -15.82 -14.96
N VAL A 252 26.17 -15.23 -15.85
CA VAL A 252 26.39 -15.69 -17.24
C VAL A 252 27.84 -16.08 -17.54
N HIS A 253 28.69 -16.25 -16.52
CA HIS A 253 30.14 -16.49 -16.70
C HIS A 253 30.49 -17.77 -17.45
N ASN A 254 29.59 -18.75 -17.49
CA ASN A 254 29.78 -20.00 -18.21
C ASN A 254 29.44 -19.90 -19.71
N ILE A 255 28.88 -18.79 -20.20
CA ILE A 255 28.59 -18.61 -21.63
C ILE A 255 29.85 -18.27 -22.42
N ARG A 256 30.07 -18.96 -23.53
CA ARG A 256 31.24 -18.75 -24.40
C ARG A 256 31.29 -17.34 -25.01
N ALA A 257 32.51 -16.81 -25.17
CA ALA A 257 32.75 -15.50 -25.77
C ALA A 257 32.55 -15.47 -27.30
N THR A 258 32.45 -14.27 -27.88
CA THR A 258 32.38 -14.06 -29.33
C THR A 258 33.61 -14.67 -30.02
N GLY A 259 33.40 -15.32 -31.17
CA GLY A 259 34.46 -16.01 -31.92
C GLY A 259 34.73 -17.45 -31.46
N SER A 260 34.18 -17.88 -30.31
CA SER A 260 34.33 -19.26 -29.84
C SER A 260 33.68 -20.26 -30.79
N TYR A 261 34.33 -21.40 -31.03
CA TYR A 261 33.84 -22.42 -31.95
C TYR A 261 32.50 -23.04 -31.51
N ILE A 262 31.60 -23.30 -32.47
CA ILE A 262 30.34 -24.03 -32.23
C ILE A 262 30.40 -25.37 -32.96
N LYS A 263 30.61 -26.44 -32.18
CA LYS A 263 30.48 -27.82 -32.65
C LYS A 263 29.01 -28.09 -33.00
N GLY A 264 28.74 -28.44 -34.25
CA GLY A 264 27.39 -28.73 -34.76
C GLY A 264 27.02 -27.87 -35.98
N THR A 265 27.14 -26.56 -35.87
CA THR A 265 26.87 -25.62 -36.98
C THR A 265 28.13 -25.26 -37.77
N ASN A 266 29.31 -25.64 -37.26
CA ASN A 266 30.63 -25.27 -37.80
C ASN A 266 30.82 -23.74 -37.94
N GLY A 267 30.15 -22.98 -37.07
CA GLY A 267 30.22 -21.52 -37.01
C GLY A 267 30.97 -21.03 -35.77
N THR A 268 30.94 -19.71 -35.59
CA THR A 268 31.49 -19.02 -34.42
C THR A 268 30.36 -18.42 -33.59
N SER A 269 30.54 -18.38 -32.27
CA SER A 269 29.61 -17.75 -31.34
C SER A 269 29.57 -16.24 -31.52
N ASN A 270 28.39 -15.66 -31.37
CA ASN A 270 28.23 -14.20 -31.33
C ASN A 270 28.53 -13.62 -29.92
N GLY A 271 28.72 -14.49 -28.91
CA GLY A 271 29.04 -14.10 -27.53
C GLY A 271 27.83 -13.65 -26.71
N ILE A 272 28.10 -13.01 -25.57
CA ILE A 272 27.08 -12.64 -24.58
C ILE A 272 26.21 -11.44 -24.99
N ILE A 273 26.72 -10.53 -25.83
CA ILE A 273 26.00 -9.29 -26.15
C ILE A 273 24.66 -9.55 -26.87
N PRO A 274 24.57 -10.44 -27.87
CA PRO A 274 23.28 -10.76 -28.49
C PRO A 274 22.39 -11.68 -27.65
N MET A 275 22.92 -12.28 -26.58
CA MET A 275 22.17 -13.15 -25.68
C MET A 275 21.45 -12.35 -24.59
N LEU A 276 22.08 -11.28 -24.10
CA LEU A 276 21.52 -10.35 -23.10
C LEU A 276 20.50 -9.41 -23.72
#